data_AF-A0A411HLV1-F1
#
_entry.id   AF-A0A411HLV1-F1
#
_cell.length_a   1.000
_cell.length_b   1.000
_cell.length_c   1.000
_cell.angle_alpha   90.00
_cell.angle_beta   90.00
_cell.angle_gamma   90.00
#
_symmetry.space_group_name_H-M   'P 1'
#
loop_
_entity.id
_entity.type
_entity.pdbx_description
1 polymer ?
#
loop_
_entity_poly.entity_id
_entity_poly.type
_entity_poly.pdbx_seq_one_letter_code
_entity_poly.pdbx_strand_id
1 'polypeptide(L)'
;MVVRESDIAPALNAGAQYFFEYWYVIRDAQTPYSSMGYRMLSNFHKVLGGDGISSIWQFDTGDLSGGPVVNAWSPPPGVVAIDSDNIEIATPDGHARIVVRTHALGGGKYHYDYAVMNVDFAHAVIDPAHASDDSSVNPQGLKLLSNVGFSRFSVPVAAGVNISNLTFADADANPMNDWVATIADQHIVWQAPDGNTLNWGTMYAFGFDADQAPNSGSLALAMTPPDAAALPATAADSATDYVATTLAPVAFILPTILPALSRWSLFAISVLIVLATLLRRRRYRQT
;
A
#
# COMPACT_ATOMS: atom_id res chain seq x y z
N MET A 1 2.70 19.81 -6.70
CA MET A 1 2.88 18.62 -7.54
C MET A 1 3.15 19.06 -8.97
N VAL A 2 4.31 18.68 -9.51
CA VAL A 2 4.69 18.93 -10.90
C VAL A 2 5.03 17.58 -11.50
N VAL A 3 4.21 17.11 -12.42
CA VAL A 3 4.42 15.84 -13.13
C VAL A 3 5.15 16.13 -14.43
N ARG A 4 6.20 15.39 -14.75
CA ARG A 4 6.87 15.55 -16.05
C ARG A 4 6.02 14.86 -17.10
N GLU A 5 5.90 15.49 -18.27
CA GLU A 5 5.15 14.88 -19.37
C GLU A 5 5.71 13.50 -19.76
N SER A 6 7.01 13.27 -19.58
CA SER A 6 7.66 11.98 -19.82
C SER A 6 7.08 10.84 -18.99
N ASP A 7 6.63 11.15 -17.77
CA ASP A 7 6.19 10.16 -16.80
C ASP A 7 4.77 9.68 -17.11
N ILE A 8 4.01 10.50 -17.84
CA ILE A 8 2.63 10.20 -18.25
C ILE A 8 2.48 9.99 -19.76
N ALA A 9 3.53 10.18 -20.56
CA ALA A 9 3.49 9.96 -22.00
C ALA A 9 3.39 8.45 -22.31
N PRO A 10 2.32 7.96 -22.94
CA PRO A 10 2.16 6.52 -23.18
C PRO A 10 3.20 5.95 -24.15
N ALA A 11 3.73 6.78 -25.04
CA ALA A 11 4.82 6.41 -25.94
C ALA A 11 6.14 6.08 -25.21
N LEU A 12 6.33 6.57 -23.98
CA LEU A 12 7.52 6.31 -23.16
C LEU A 12 7.26 5.24 -22.08
N ASN A 13 6.00 4.92 -21.81
CA ASN A 13 5.58 4.03 -20.73
C ASN A 13 4.72 2.90 -21.29
N ALA A 14 5.31 2.08 -22.17
CA ALA A 14 4.60 0.99 -22.82
C ALA A 14 4.04 0.00 -21.78
N GLY A 15 2.74 -0.29 -21.89
CA GLY A 15 2.02 -1.17 -20.94
C GLY A 15 1.43 -0.46 -19.72
N ALA A 16 1.69 0.84 -19.54
CA ALA A 16 1.03 1.62 -18.49
C ALA A 16 -0.48 1.75 -18.75
N GLN A 17 -1.24 1.76 -17.65
CA GLN A 17 -2.66 2.05 -17.64
C GLN A 17 -2.90 3.38 -16.94
N TYR A 18 -3.77 4.20 -17.51
CA TYR A 18 -4.05 5.54 -17.01
C TYR A 18 -5.48 5.58 -16.49
N PHE A 19 -5.66 6.27 -15.37
CA PHE A 19 -6.95 6.39 -14.71
C PHE A 19 -7.19 7.83 -14.30
N PHE A 20 -8.45 8.23 -14.33
CA PHE A 20 -8.92 9.43 -13.67
C PHE A 20 -9.76 9.02 -12.48
N GLU A 21 -9.33 9.38 -11.28
CA GLU A 21 -10.07 9.19 -10.03
C GLU A 21 -10.67 10.51 -9.57
N TYR A 22 -11.87 10.45 -9.02
CA TYR A 22 -12.49 11.58 -8.36
C TYR A 22 -13.31 11.13 -7.16
N TRP A 23 -13.54 12.06 -6.26
CA TRP A 23 -14.27 11.84 -5.03
C TRP A 23 -14.91 13.11 -4.49
N TYR A 24 -15.96 12.94 -3.70
CA TYR A 24 -16.59 14.01 -2.95
C TYR A 24 -16.45 13.77 -1.45
N VAL A 25 -16.09 14.81 -0.70
CA VAL A 25 -16.15 14.77 0.77
C VAL A 25 -17.57 15.09 1.19
N ILE A 26 -18.24 14.11 1.80
CA ILE A 26 -19.60 14.23 2.30
C ILE A 26 -19.54 14.00 3.81
N ARG A 27 -19.93 15.01 4.60
CA ARG A 27 -19.82 15.00 6.06
C ARG A 27 -20.41 13.74 6.73
N ASP A 28 -21.54 13.26 6.20
CA ASP A 28 -22.31 12.16 6.79
C ASP A 28 -22.32 10.90 5.89
N ALA A 29 -21.33 10.76 5.00
CA ALA A 29 -21.20 9.51 4.23
C ALA A 29 -20.94 8.33 5.17
N GLN A 30 -21.58 7.20 4.89
CA GLN A 30 -21.43 5.97 5.70
C GLN A 30 -20.04 5.36 5.55
N THR A 31 -19.43 5.50 4.37
CA THR A 31 -18.04 5.09 4.10
C THR A 31 -17.40 6.10 3.15
N PRO A 32 -16.07 6.33 3.25
CA PRO A 32 -15.37 7.22 2.33
C PRO A 32 -15.47 6.73 0.87
N TYR A 33 -15.60 5.42 0.66
CA TYR A 33 -15.62 4.80 -0.67
C TYR A 33 -16.90 5.06 -1.47
N SER A 34 -18.01 5.34 -0.81
CA SER A 34 -19.31 5.53 -1.46
C SER A 34 -19.37 6.75 -2.38
N SER A 35 -18.50 7.73 -2.15
CA SER A 35 -18.36 8.94 -2.94
C SER A 35 -17.14 8.94 -3.87
N MET A 36 -16.39 7.83 -3.92
CA MET A 36 -15.22 7.67 -4.79
C MET A 36 -15.60 6.92 -6.06
N GLY A 37 -14.94 7.30 -7.16
CA GLY A 37 -14.97 6.50 -8.37
C GLY A 37 -13.85 6.84 -9.32
N TYR A 38 -13.56 5.91 -10.21
CA TYR A 38 -12.52 6.07 -11.22
C TYR A 38 -13.00 5.61 -12.59
N ARG A 39 -12.36 6.16 -13.63
CA ARG A 39 -12.51 5.74 -15.02
C ARG A 39 -11.14 5.40 -15.57
N MET A 40 -11.03 4.26 -16.23
CA MET A 40 -9.86 3.97 -17.05
C MET A 40 -9.87 4.89 -18.28
N LEU A 41 -8.71 5.45 -18.60
CA LEU A 41 -8.49 6.26 -19.79
C LEU A 41 -7.96 5.37 -20.91
N SER A 42 -8.49 5.55 -22.10
CA SER A 42 -7.98 4.93 -23.32
C SER A 42 -7.66 6.00 -24.36
N ASN A 43 -6.90 5.64 -25.39
CA ASN A 43 -6.42 6.59 -26.40
C ASN A 43 -5.79 7.85 -25.76
N PHE A 44 -5.08 7.70 -24.64
CA PHE A 44 -4.43 8.83 -23.97
C PHE A 44 -3.23 9.27 -24.81
N HIS A 45 -3.20 10.51 -25.27
CA HIS A 45 -2.10 11.04 -26.09
C HIS A 45 -2.10 12.57 -26.11
N LYS A 46 -0.95 13.14 -26.50
CA LYS A 46 -0.77 14.57 -26.68
C LYS A 46 -0.92 14.92 -28.16
N VAL A 47 -1.73 15.93 -28.48
CA VAL A 47 -1.89 16.47 -29.84
C VAL A 47 -1.61 17.96 -29.85
N LEU A 48 -1.25 18.50 -31.02
CA LEU A 48 -1.20 19.94 -31.24
C LEU A 48 -2.62 20.53 -31.24
N GLY A 49 -2.80 21.67 -30.57
CA GLY A 49 -4.03 22.43 -30.61
C GLY A 49 -4.27 23.02 -32.00
N GLY A 50 -5.50 23.49 -32.24
CA GLY A 50 -5.90 24.06 -33.54
C GLY A 50 -5.13 25.33 -33.93
N ASP A 51 -4.39 25.94 -33.00
CA ASP A 51 -3.49 27.07 -33.24
C ASP A 51 -2.12 26.65 -33.79
N GLY A 52 -1.79 25.35 -33.80
CA GLY A 52 -0.53 24.80 -34.29
C GLY A 52 0.68 25.05 -33.39
N ILE A 53 0.48 25.60 -32.18
CA ILE A 53 1.57 25.98 -31.25
C ILE A 53 1.29 25.45 -29.84
N SER A 54 0.03 25.42 -29.41
CA SER A 54 -0.37 24.80 -28.14
C SER A 54 -0.41 23.29 -28.25
N SER A 55 -0.36 22.59 -27.12
CA SER A 55 -0.62 21.16 -27.06
C SER A 55 -1.70 20.87 -26.04
N ILE A 56 -2.54 19.89 -26.34
CA ILE A 56 -3.60 19.41 -25.46
C ILE A 56 -3.46 17.91 -25.27
N TRP A 57 -3.81 17.43 -24.09
CA TRP A 57 -3.97 16.00 -23.83
C TRP A 57 -5.39 15.58 -24.21
N GLN A 58 -5.49 14.48 -24.95
CA GLN A 58 -6.75 13.87 -25.36
C GLN A 58 -6.80 12.43 -24.83
N PHE A 59 -8.01 12.00 -24.48
CA PHE A 59 -8.31 10.65 -24.00
C PHE A 59 -9.80 10.37 -24.17
N ASP A 60 -10.13 9.10 -24.29
CA ASP A 60 -11.47 8.58 -24.08
C ASP A 60 -11.60 8.07 -22.64
N THR A 61 -12.84 8.00 -22.15
CA THR A 61 -13.12 7.51 -20.80
C THR A 61 -13.97 6.25 -20.85
N GLY A 62 -13.57 5.22 -20.11
CA GLY A 62 -14.37 4.03 -19.87
C GLY A 62 -15.51 4.25 -18.88
N ASP A 63 -16.19 3.16 -18.51
CA ASP A 63 -17.25 3.16 -17.51
C ASP A 63 -16.75 3.61 -16.13
N LEU A 64 -17.67 4.19 -15.36
CA LEU A 64 -17.38 4.57 -13.97
C LEU A 64 -17.34 3.31 -13.10
N SER A 65 -16.24 3.11 -12.41
CA SER A 65 -16.10 2.11 -11.35
C SER A 65 -16.16 2.79 -9.99
N GLY A 66 -16.87 2.20 -9.04
CA GLY A 66 -16.98 2.72 -7.67
C GLY A 66 -15.79 2.35 -6.79
N GLY A 67 -15.52 3.18 -5.79
CA GLY A 67 -14.41 3.02 -4.86
C GLY A 67 -13.08 3.60 -5.39
N PRO A 68 -11.98 3.43 -4.64
CA PRO A 68 -10.69 4.00 -4.99
C PRO A 68 -10.03 3.23 -6.14
N VAL A 69 -9.28 3.95 -6.98
CA VAL A 69 -8.53 3.45 -8.12
C VAL A 69 -7.47 2.42 -7.71
N VAL A 70 -6.96 2.49 -6.47
CA VAL A 70 -6.03 1.49 -5.94
C VAL A 70 -6.65 0.07 -5.95
N ASN A 71 -7.98 -0.05 -5.96
CA ASN A 71 -8.66 -1.34 -6.10
C ASN A 71 -8.54 -1.93 -7.50
N ALA A 72 -8.34 -1.11 -8.54
CA ALA A 72 -8.04 -1.59 -9.89
C ALA A 72 -6.65 -2.24 -9.97
N TRP A 73 -5.81 -2.04 -8.94
CA TRP A 73 -4.51 -2.69 -8.86
C TRP A 73 -4.63 -4.16 -8.45
N SER A 74 -5.76 -4.59 -7.90
CA SER A 74 -6.08 -5.98 -7.65
C SER A 74 -6.59 -6.69 -8.92
N PRO A 75 -6.41 -8.01 -9.01
CA PRO A 75 -7.05 -8.82 -10.03
C PRO A 75 -8.58 -8.69 -9.92
N PRO A 76 -9.32 -8.91 -11.04
CA PRO A 76 -10.76 -8.80 -11.04
C PRO A 76 -11.43 -9.69 -9.98
N PRO A 77 -12.57 -9.27 -9.41
CA PRO A 77 -13.33 -10.09 -8.45
C PRO A 77 -13.61 -11.50 -9.00
N GLY A 78 -13.35 -12.52 -8.17
CA GLY A 78 -13.53 -13.94 -8.55
C GLY A 78 -12.27 -14.62 -9.07
N VAL A 79 -11.18 -13.88 -9.29
CA VAL A 79 -9.86 -14.45 -9.56
C VAL A 79 -9.11 -14.61 -8.24
N VAL A 80 -8.77 -15.85 -7.87
CA VAL A 80 -7.83 -16.09 -6.77
C VAL A 80 -6.43 -15.82 -7.30
N ALA A 81 -5.87 -14.66 -6.95
CA ALA A 81 -4.45 -14.41 -7.18
C ALA A 81 -3.62 -14.94 -6.01
N ILE A 82 -2.48 -15.52 -6.38
CA ILE A 82 -1.45 -15.97 -5.45
C ILE A 82 -0.32 -14.95 -5.33
N ASP A 83 -0.31 -13.99 -6.24
CA ASP A 83 0.76 -13.04 -6.50
C ASP A 83 0.31 -11.59 -6.28
N SER A 84 -0.91 -11.37 -5.79
CA SER A 84 -1.40 -10.03 -5.45
C SER A 84 -2.44 -10.10 -4.35
N ASP A 85 -2.54 -9.02 -3.58
CA ASP A 85 -3.51 -8.89 -2.49
C ASP A 85 -3.85 -7.41 -2.25
N ASN A 86 -4.99 -7.11 -1.63
CA ASN A 86 -5.47 -5.77 -1.34
C ASN A 86 -6.22 -5.78 -0.02
N ILE A 87 -5.59 -5.14 0.96
CA ILE A 87 -6.08 -5.12 2.33
C ILE A 87 -6.34 -3.68 2.77
N GLU A 88 -7.37 -3.54 3.57
CA GLU A 88 -7.75 -2.28 4.20
C GLU A 88 -7.30 -2.28 5.66
N ILE A 89 -6.75 -1.15 6.09
CA ILE A 89 -6.55 -0.78 7.47
C ILE A 89 -7.67 0.21 7.80
N ALA A 90 -8.60 -0.18 8.66
CA ALA A 90 -9.68 0.68 9.15
C ALA A 90 -9.44 1.02 10.62
N THR A 91 -9.48 2.29 10.96
CA THR A 91 -9.20 2.82 12.30
C THR A 91 -10.27 3.84 12.67
N PRO A 92 -10.38 4.24 13.95
CA PRO A 92 -11.22 5.37 14.34
C PRO A 92 -10.83 6.70 13.66
N ASP A 93 -9.56 6.85 13.29
CA ASP A 93 -9.00 8.07 12.69
C ASP A 93 -9.07 8.06 11.15
N GLY A 94 -9.61 6.99 10.55
CA GLY A 94 -9.77 6.82 9.10
C GLY A 94 -9.18 5.52 8.56
N HIS A 95 -9.02 5.47 7.25
CA HIS A 95 -8.76 4.28 6.46
C HIS A 95 -7.53 4.45 5.57
N ALA A 96 -6.84 3.33 5.35
CA ALA A 96 -5.80 3.20 4.36
C ALA A 96 -5.92 1.86 3.64
N ARG A 97 -5.35 1.77 2.44
CA ARG A 97 -5.26 0.53 1.67
C ARG A 97 -3.82 0.22 1.34
N ILE A 98 -3.46 -1.04 1.50
CA ILE A 98 -2.19 -1.60 1.06
C ILE A 98 -2.52 -2.62 -0.03
N VAL A 99 -2.04 -2.37 -1.23
CA VAL A 99 -2.17 -3.29 -2.36
C VAL A 99 -0.78 -3.75 -2.75
N VAL A 100 -0.64 -5.04 -2.99
CA VAL A 100 0.62 -5.66 -3.39
C VAL A 100 0.44 -6.46 -4.66
N ARG A 101 1.42 -6.39 -5.55
CA ARG A 101 1.67 -7.37 -6.61
C ARG A 101 3.07 -7.92 -6.49
N THR A 102 3.23 -9.14 -6.96
CA THR A 102 4.51 -9.83 -6.96
C THR A 102 4.77 -10.45 -8.32
N HIS A 103 6.01 -10.41 -8.74
CA HIS A 103 6.43 -10.91 -10.05
C HIS A 103 7.62 -11.84 -9.88
N ALA A 104 7.51 -13.08 -10.36
CA ALA A 104 8.64 -14.00 -10.36
C ALA A 104 9.70 -13.52 -11.36
N LEU A 105 10.91 -13.27 -10.89
CA LEU A 105 12.07 -12.87 -11.71
C LEU A 105 12.87 -14.08 -12.23
N GLY A 106 12.51 -15.28 -11.78
CA GLY A 106 13.26 -16.52 -12.03
C GLY A 106 14.34 -16.77 -10.97
N GLY A 107 14.89 -17.99 -10.96
CA GLY A 107 15.95 -18.36 -10.01
C GLY A 107 15.56 -18.30 -8.52
N GLY A 108 14.25 -18.32 -8.20
CA GLY A 108 13.75 -18.17 -6.84
C GLY A 108 13.62 -16.72 -6.35
N LYS A 109 13.88 -15.73 -7.22
CA LYS A 109 13.70 -14.31 -6.92
C LYS A 109 12.32 -13.79 -7.31
N TYR A 110 11.83 -12.84 -6.55
CA TYR A 110 10.54 -12.19 -6.71
C TYR A 110 10.70 -10.69 -6.55
N HIS A 111 10.04 -9.92 -7.40
CA HIS A 111 9.82 -8.50 -7.21
C HIS A 111 8.50 -8.31 -6.45
N TYR A 112 8.49 -7.38 -5.49
CA TYR A 112 7.30 -6.97 -4.75
C TYR A 112 7.05 -5.50 -5.04
N ASP A 113 5.84 -5.18 -5.48
CA ASP A 113 5.34 -3.83 -5.72
C ASP A 113 4.17 -3.57 -4.77
N TYR A 114 4.35 -2.65 -3.82
CA TYR A 114 3.29 -2.17 -2.95
C TYR A 114 2.83 -0.78 -3.39
N ALA A 115 1.53 -0.53 -3.33
CA ALA A 115 0.95 0.81 -3.31
C ALA A 115 0.20 0.95 -2.00
N VAL A 116 0.51 2.01 -1.29
CA VAL A 116 -0.14 2.37 -0.04
C VAL A 116 -0.87 3.67 -0.27
N MET A 117 -2.20 3.62 -0.18
CA MET A 117 -3.08 4.78 -0.31
C MET A 117 -3.64 5.13 1.06
N ASN A 118 -3.41 6.36 1.52
CA ASN A 118 -4.16 6.92 2.62
C ASN A 118 -5.48 7.46 2.07
N VAL A 119 -6.59 6.82 2.44
CA VAL A 119 -7.92 7.18 1.92
C VAL A 119 -8.48 8.37 2.67
N ASP A 120 -8.51 8.34 3.99
CA ASP A 120 -9.03 9.41 4.84
C ASP A 120 -8.41 9.45 6.24
N PHE A 121 -7.34 8.69 6.48
CA PHE A 121 -6.64 8.70 7.75
C PHE A 121 -5.94 10.05 7.99
N ALA A 122 -6.22 10.63 9.15
CA ALA A 122 -5.70 11.91 9.57
C ALA A 122 -5.60 11.96 11.09
N HIS A 123 -4.38 11.95 11.64
CA HIS A 123 -4.20 12.18 13.07
C HIS A 123 -4.21 13.67 13.36
N ALA A 124 -5.38 14.16 13.76
CA ALA A 124 -5.62 15.56 14.08
C ALA A 124 -5.32 15.84 15.56
N VAL A 125 -4.37 16.73 15.81
CA VAL A 125 -4.14 17.29 17.15
C VAL A 125 -4.88 18.61 17.25
N ILE A 126 -5.85 18.69 18.17
CA ILE A 126 -6.62 19.91 18.42
C ILE A 126 -6.04 20.62 19.65
N ASP A 127 -5.96 21.94 19.59
CA ASP A 127 -5.57 22.78 20.73
C ASP A 127 -6.52 22.49 21.90
N PRO A 128 -6.02 22.05 23.08
CA PRO A 128 -6.88 21.72 24.21
C PRO A 128 -7.76 22.88 24.68
N ALA A 129 -7.31 24.13 24.50
CA ALA A 129 -8.11 25.32 24.82
C ALA A 129 -9.29 25.53 23.85
N HIS A 130 -9.29 24.83 22.72
CA HIS A 130 -10.25 24.94 21.63
C HIS A 130 -10.81 23.58 21.20
N ALA A 131 -10.84 22.60 22.12
CA ALA A 131 -11.26 21.22 21.81
C ALA A 131 -12.79 21.01 21.76
N SER A 132 -13.57 21.99 22.26
CA SER A 132 -15.04 21.92 22.24
C SER A 132 -15.60 22.44 20.91
N ASP A 133 -16.59 21.73 20.39
CA ASP A 133 -17.43 22.11 19.24
C ASP A 133 -18.62 23.01 19.63
N ASP A 134 -18.86 23.21 20.94
CA ASP A 134 -19.89 24.11 21.46
C ASP A 134 -19.41 25.56 21.34
N SER A 135 -20.04 26.30 20.42
CA SER A 135 -19.76 27.73 20.19
C SER A 135 -19.94 28.65 21.42
N SER A 136 -20.66 28.20 22.46
CA SER A 136 -20.80 28.95 23.72
C SER A 136 -19.58 28.79 24.65
N VAL A 137 -18.87 27.67 24.52
CA VAL A 137 -17.65 27.34 25.28
C VAL A 137 -16.40 27.73 24.48
N ASN A 138 -16.44 27.51 23.18
CA ASN A 138 -15.36 27.80 22.24
C ASN A 138 -15.86 28.72 21.11
N PRO A 139 -16.01 30.04 21.37
CA PRO A 139 -16.50 30.99 20.38
C PRO A 139 -15.53 31.18 19.20
N GLN A 140 -14.28 30.70 19.31
CA GLN A 140 -13.27 30.79 18.26
C GLN A 140 -13.29 29.55 17.33
N GLY A 141 -14.04 28.50 17.70
CA GLY A 141 -14.12 27.25 16.96
C GLY A 141 -12.91 26.34 17.15
N LEU A 142 -12.96 25.14 16.59
CA LEU A 142 -11.87 24.17 16.68
C LEU A 142 -10.58 24.75 16.09
N LYS A 143 -9.48 24.61 16.82
CA LYS A 143 -8.15 25.01 16.36
C LYS A 143 -7.27 23.78 16.18
N LEU A 144 -7.00 23.46 14.92
CA LEU A 144 -6.09 22.39 14.52
C LEU A 144 -4.63 22.82 14.75
N LEU A 145 -3.88 22.02 15.49
CA LEU A 145 -2.44 22.19 15.69
C LEU A 145 -1.64 21.42 14.63
N SER A 146 -2.02 20.17 14.36
CA SER A 146 -1.44 19.34 13.31
C SER A 146 -2.47 18.36 12.75
N ASN A 147 -2.27 17.97 11.50
CA ASN A 147 -2.97 16.86 10.87
C ASN A 147 -1.95 16.11 10.01
N VAL A 148 -1.55 14.94 10.46
CA VAL A 148 -0.54 14.13 9.79
C VAL A 148 -1.06 12.73 9.52
N GLY A 149 -0.69 12.22 8.35
CA GLY A 149 -0.91 10.81 8.02
C GLY A 149 0.23 9.92 8.50
N PHE A 150 0.41 8.78 7.83
CA PHE A 150 1.45 7.81 8.19
C PHE A 150 2.83 8.31 7.81
N SER A 151 3.83 8.01 8.63
CA SER A 151 5.23 8.38 8.39
C SER A 151 6.17 7.18 8.30
N ARG A 152 5.64 5.96 8.43
CA ARG A 152 6.42 4.73 8.36
C ARG A 152 5.60 3.62 7.70
N PHE A 153 6.27 2.84 6.86
CA PHE A 153 5.77 1.60 6.28
C PHE A 153 6.79 0.49 6.53
N SER A 154 6.33 -0.63 7.09
CA SER A 154 7.18 -1.75 7.49
C SER A 154 6.67 -3.05 6.89
N VAL A 155 7.59 -3.79 6.26
CA VAL A 155 7.32 -5.11 5.65
C VAL A 155 8.21 -6.16 6.34
N PRO A 156 7.64 -7.24 6.90
CA PRO A 156 8.44 -8.29 7.54
C PRO A 156 9.17 -9.13 6.49
N VAL A 157 10.35 -9.62 6.87
CA VAL A 157 11.26 -10.42 6.05
C VAL A 157 11.71 -11.64 6.84
N ALA A 158 11.69 -12.83 6.25
CA ALA A 158 12.21 -14.01 6.96
C ALA A 158 13.72 -13.91 7.21
N ALA A 159 14.19 -14.53 8.30
CA ALA A 159 15.62 -14.65 8.55
C ALA A 159 16.36 -15.28 7.36
N GLY A 160 17.45 -14.65 6.92
CA GLY A 160 18.33 -15.15 5.86
C GLY A 160 17.87 -14.83 4.42
N VAL A 161 16.75 -14.11 4.25
CA VAL A 161 16.31 -13.62 2.94
C VAL A 161 17.18 -12.46 2.49
N ASN A 162 17.63 -12.49 1.24
CA ASN A 162 18.38 -11.42 0.61
C ASN A 162 17.41 -10.43 -0.03
N ILE A 163 17.48 -9.17 0.43
CA ILE A 163 16.72 -8.04 -0.12
C ILE A 163 17.64 -7.20 -1.00
N SER A 164 17.12 -6.73 -2.14
CA SER A 164 17.82 -5.84 -3.06
C SER A 164 16.83 -4.93 -3.81
N ASN A 165 17.34 -3.99 -4.62
CA ASN A 165 16.53 -3.14 -5.49
C ASN A 165 15.38 -2.40 -4.76
N LEU A 166 15.69 -1.84 -3.58
CA LEU A 166 14.73 -1.03 -2.82
C LEU A 166 14.35 0.23 -3.63
N THR A 167 13.06 0.44 -3.82
CA THR A 167 12.51 1.59 -4.55
C THR A 167 11.40 2.28 -3.74
N PHE A 168 11.22 3.55 -4.04
CA PHE A 168 10.13 4.40 -3.57
C PHE A 168 9.71 5.30 -4.74
N ALA A 169 8.42 5.59 -4.85
CA ALA A 169 7.90 6.60 -5.76
C ALA A 169 6.69 7.31 -5.17
N ASP A 170 6.66 8.64 -5.31
CA ASP A 170 5.51 9.48 -5.03
C ASP A 170 5.06 10.25 -6.29
N ALA A 171 4.35 11.36 -6.12
CA ALA A 171 3.79 12.14 -7.21
C ALA A 171 4.73 13.25 -7.74
N ASP A 172 5.95 13.34 -7.21
CA ASP A 172 6.95 14.29 -7.69
C ASP A 172 8.28 13.60 -8.07
N ALA A 173 9.31 14.40 -8.32
CA ALA A 173 10.61 13.91 -8.81
C ALA A 173 11.77 14.50 -7.99
N ASN A 174 11.50 14.90 -6.74
CA ASN A 174 12.47 15.47 -5.84
C ASN A 174 13.01 14.38 -4.89
N PRO A 175 14.21 13.84 -5.16
CA PRO A 175 14.75 12.75 -4.36
C PRO A 175 15.09 13.15 -2.91
N MET A 176 15.10 14.44 -2.60
CA MET A 176 15.45 14.94 -1.26
C MET A 176 14.31 14.78 -0.24
N ASN A 177 13.08 14.55 -0.70
CA ASN A 177 11.93 14.22 0.16
C ASN A 177 11.44 12.78 -0.02
N ASP A 178 12.19 11.92 -0.70
CA ASP A 178 11.82 10.51 -0.82
C ASP A 178 11.90 9.78 0.53
N TRP A 179 11.01 8.79 0.71
CA TRP A 179 11.09 7.91 1.87
C TRP A 179 12.35 7.05 1.80
N VAL A 180 13.07 6.96 2.91
CA VAL A 180 14.32 6.21 2.98
C VAL A 180 14.06 4.81 3.52
N ALA A 181 14.47 3.81 2.75
CA ALA A 181 14.40 2.41 3.16
C ALA A 181 15.61 2.00 4.00
N THR A 182 15.36 1.24 5.06
CA THR A 182 16.38 0.56 5.86
C THR A 182 15.98 -0.90 6.07
N ILE A 183 16.96 -1.78 6.20
CA ILE A 183 16.73 -3.20 6.53
C ILE A 183 17.35 -3.45 7.89
N ALA A 184 16.50 -3.75 8.87
CA ALA A 184 16.91 -4.05 10.25
C ALA A 184 15.89 -4.97 10.90
N ASP A 185 16.33 -5.79 11.85
CA ASP A 185 15.45 -6.60 12.71
C ASP A 185 14.39 -7.39 11.95
N GLN A 186 14.77 -8.01 10.82
CA GLN A 186 13.87 -8.80 9.95
C GLN A 186 12.71 -7.98 9.35
N HIS A 187 12.93 -6.69 9.11
CA HIS A 187 11.99 -5.81 8.43
C HIS A 187 12.69 -4.95 7.39
N ILE A 188 11.95 -4.59 6.34
CA ILE A 188 12.23 -3.43 5.51
C ILE A 188 11.36 -2.30 6.04
N VAL A 189 11.98 -1.19 6.40
CA VAL A 189 11.30 -0.02 6.94
C VAL A 189 11.57 1.17 6.03
N TRP A 190 10.52 1.71 5.42
CA TRP A 190 10.56 3.02 4.79
C TRP A 190 10.11 4.07 5.80
N GLN A 191 10.95 5.09 5.98
CA GLN A 191 10.70 6.20 6.88
C GLN A 191 10.52 7.48 6.07
N ALA A 192 9.42 8.19 6.32
CA ALA A 192 9.17 9.49 5.73
C ALA A 192 10.18 10.53 6.24
N PRO A 193 10.72 11.40 5.38
CA PRO A 193 11.36 12.62 5.83
C PRO A 193 10.31 13.65 6.29
N ASP A 194 10.77 14.68 6.99
CA ASP A 194 9.91 15.77 7.46
C ASP A 194 9.16 16.40 6.28
N GLY A 195 7.84 16.53 6.45
CA GLY A 195 6.96 17.17 5.46
C GLY A 195 6.53 16.28 4.28
N ASN A 196 6.96 15.02 4.19
CA ASN A 196 6.48 14.07 3.17
C ASN A 196 5.80 12.83 3.76
N THR A 197 4.99 13.00 4.82
CA THR A 197 4.13 11.93 5.33
C THR A 197 3.06 11.53 4.32
N LEU A 198 2.59 10.28 4.38
CA LEU A 198 1.50 9.76 3.57
C LEU A 198 0.17 10.32 4.11
N ASN A 199 -0.11 11.57 3.75
CA ASN A 199 -1.28 12.34 4.18
C ASN A 199 -2.55 11.90 3.45
N TRP A 200 -3.71 12.31 3.97
CA TRP A 200 -5.02 12.02 3.37
C TRP A 200 -5.01 12.30 1.86
N GLY A 201 -5.34 11.27 1.07
CA GLY A 201 -5.60 11.37 -0.36
C GLY A 201 -4.33 11.23 -1.19
N THR A 202 -3.24 10.81 -0.55
CA THR A 202 -1.99 10.49 -1.22
C THR A 202 -1.81 8.99 -1.33
N MET A 203 -1.06 8.57 -2.35
CA MET A 203 -0.70 7.19 -2.59
C MET A 203 0.77 7.13 -2.99
N TYR A 204 1.54 6.29 -2.30
CA TYR A 204 2.96 6.06 -2.60
C TYR A 204 3.19 4.60 -3.01
N ALA A 205 4.22 4.39 -3.82
CA ALA A 205 4.65 3.07 -4.23
C ALA A 205 5.99 2.71 -3.56
N PHE A 206 6.11 1.44 -3.15
CA PHE A 206 7.29 0.88 -2.49
C PHE A 206 7.62 -0.44 -3.15
N GLY A 207 8.88 -0.66 -3.52
CA GLY A 207 9.28 -1.88 -4.21
C GLY A 207 10.60 -2.46 -3.74
N PHE A 208 10.77 -3.77 -3.94
CA PHE A 208 12.03 -4.47 -3.69
C PHE A 208 12.07 -5.85 -4.35
N ASP A 209 13.27 -6.39 -4.48
CA ASP A 209 13.50 -7.79 -4.86
C ASP A 209 13.87 -8.61 -3.63
N ALA A 210 13.31 -9.82 -3.53
CA ALA A 210 13.66 -10.80 -2.50
C ALA A 210 13.87 -12.19 -3.11
N ASP A 211 14.76 -12.99 -2.53
CA ASP A 211 14.94 -14.42 -2.87
C ASP A 211 13.98 -15.34 -2.09
N GLN A 212 12.82 -14.81 -1.71
CA GLN A 212 11.78 -15.49 -0.96
C GLN A 212 10.43 -15.27 -1.63
N ALA A 213 9.70 -16.38 -1.83
CA ALA A 213 8.36 -16.36 -2.40
C ALA A 213 7.35 -15.69 -1.46
N PRO A 214 6.31 -15.03 -2.01
CA PRO A 214 5.32 -14.32 -1.21
C PRO A 214 4.53 -15.28 -0.32
N ASN A 215 4.39 -14.90 0.95
CA ASN A 215 3.52 -15.54 1.94
C ASN A 215 2.84 -14.46 2.78
N SER A 216 1.78 -14.83 3.50
CA SER A 216 1.10 -13.90 4.41
C SER A 216 2.02 -13.46 5.56
N GLY A 217 2.33 -12.17 5.60
CA GLY A 217 3.09 -11.51 6.66
C GLY A 217 2.34 -10.32 7.24
N SER A 218 2.73 -9.92 8.44
CA SER A 218 2.13 -8.80 9.18
C SER A 218 2.89 -7.50 8.89
N LEU A 219 2.34 -6.66 8.02
CA LEU A 219 2.87 -5.35 7.67
C LEU A 219 2.33 -4.29 8.62
N ALA A 220 3.03 -3.17 8.75
CA ALA A 220 2.58 -2.06 9.59
C ALA A 220 2.72 -0.72 8.88
N LEU A 221 1.69 0.10 9.00
CA LEU A 221 1.79 1.55 8.87
C LEU A 221 1.93 2.14 10.27
N ALA A 222 2.70 3.21 10.41
CA ALA A 222 2.81 3.88 11.69
C ALA A 222 2.91 5.37 11.55
N MET A 223 2.56 6.03 12.63
CA MET A 223 2.94 7.41 12.89
C MET A 223 4.16 7.39 13.80
N THR A 224 5.22 8.03 13.35
CA THR A 224 6.20 8.61 14.24
C THR A 224 5.62 9.97 14.57
N PRO A 225 5.26 10.26 15.83
CA PRO A 225 4.66 11.55 16.18
C PRO A 225 5.57 12.66 15.66
N PRO A 226 5.12 13.50 14.71
CA PRO A 226 5.72 14.80 14.58
C PRO A 226 5.38 15.52 15.89
N ASP A 227 6.39 16.06 16.54
CA ASP A 227 6.27 16.85 17.78
C ASP A 227 6.18 16.11 19.12
N ALA A 228 6.93 15.01 19.29
CA ALA A 228 7.27 14.55 20.66
C ALA A 228 7.85 15.69 21.55
N ALA A 229 8.38 16.75 20.93
CA ALA A 229 8.87 17.96 21.59
C ALA A 229 7.80 19.05 21.86
N ALA A 230 6.66 19.09 21.15
CA ALA A 230 5.59 20.08 21.39
C ALA A 230 4.43 19.53 22.23
N LEU A 231 4.35 18.21 22.41
CA LEU A 231 3.41 17.58 23.32
C LEU A 231 3.94 17.65 24.76
N PRO A 232 3.11 17.99 25.77
CA PRO A 232 3.51 17.85 27.16
C PRO A 232 3.95 16.40 27.43
N ALA A 233 4.98 16.18 28.25
CA ALA A 233 5.65 14.88 28.42
C ALA A 233 4.74 13.69 28.83
N THR A 234 3.49 13.95 29.20
CA THR A 234 2.45 12.96 29.50
C THR A 234 1.57 12.58 28.29
N ALA A 235 1.78 13.22 27.13
CA ALA A 235 0.97 13.08 25.92
C ALA A 235 1.79 12.66 24.68
N ALA A 236 3.08 12.34 24.84
CA ALA A 236 3.86 11.73 23.76
C ALA A 236 3.29 10.35 23.46
N ASP A 237 2.53 10.24 22.37
CA ASP A 237 2.01 8.96 21.91
C ASP A 237 3.21 8.08 21.50
N SER A 238 3.22 6.84 21.97
CA SER A 238 4.18 5.88 21.42
C SER A 238 3.83 5.64 19.96
N ALA A 239 4.80 5.28 19.11
CA ALA A 239 4.47 4.99 17.72
C ALA A 239 3.35 3.93 17.65
N THR A 240 2.16 4.35 17.23
CA THR A 240 1.01 3.45 17.07
C THR A 240 1.16 2.73 15.74
N ASP A 241 1.37 1.41 15.81
CA ASP A 241 1.42 0.53 14.64
C ASP A 241 0.02 0.08 14.25
N TYR A 242 -0.35 0.35 13.00
CA TYR A 242 -1.57 -0.11 12.36
C TYR A 242 -1.22 -1.27 11.44
N VAL A 243 -1.65 -2.47 11.85
CA VAL A 243 -1.19 -3.72 11.27
C VAL A 243 -2.20 -4.28 10.27
N ALA A 244 -1.70 -4.77 9.14
CA ALA A 244 -2.47 -5.56 8.18
C ALA A 244 -1.68 -6.80 7.75
N THR A 245 -2.39 -7.88 7.44
CA THR A 245 -1.76 -9.09 6.89
C THR A 245 -1.93 -9.11 5.38
N THR A 246 -0.82 -9.16 4.66
CA THR A 246 -0.80 -9.30 3.20
C THR A 246 0.47 -10.02 2.74
N LEU A 247 0.74 -10.11 1.44
CA LEU A 247 1.91 -10.79 0.92
C LEU A 247 3.19 -10.08 1.37
N ALA A 248 4.18 -10.85 1.80
CA ALA A 248 5.52 -10.41 2.23
C ALA A 248 6.53 -11.56 2.02
N PRO A 249 7.85 -11.29 1.97
CA PRO A 249 8.90 -12.30 1.84
C PRO A 249 9.17 -13.01 3.18
N VAL A 250 8.12 -13.60 3.76
CA VAL A 250 8.20 -14.37 5.00
C VAL A 250 8.16 -15.88 4.71
N ALA A 251 8.61 -16.70 5.66
CA ALA A 251 8.57 -18.14 5.53
C ALA A 251 7.11 -18.64 5.56
N PHE A 252 6.81 -19.66 4.75
CA PHE A 252 5.53 -20.35 4.85
C PHE A 252 5.44 -21.11 6.17
N ILE A 253 4.54 -20.69 7.05
CA ILE A 253 4.24 -21.41 8.29
C ILE A 253 3.12 -22.40 7.98
N LEU A 254 3.44 -23.70 7.92
CA LEU A 254 2.40 -24.72 7.96
C LEU A 254 1.63 -24.54 9.29
N PRO A 255 0.29 -24.45 9.28
CA PRO A 255 -0.45 -24.43 10.52
C PRO A 255 -0.08 -25.70 11.27
N THR A 256 0.49 -25.54 12.46
CA THR A 256 0.84 -26.64 13.35
C THR A 256 -0.46 -27.25 13.89
N ILE A 257 -1.20 -27.96 13.05
CA ILE A 257 -2.21 -28.88 13.52
C ILE A 257 -1.42 -30.10 14.02
N LEU A 258 -0.92 -30.01 15.25
CA LEU A 258 -0.78 -31.21 16.05
C LEU A 258 -2.14 -31.42 16.71
N PRO A 259 -3.04 -32.27 16.17
CA PRO A 259 -3.86 -33.02 17.11
C PRO A 259 -2.88 -33.91 17.89
N ALA A 260 -3.23 -34.28 19.10
CA ALA A 260 -2.60 -35.41 19.78
C ALA A 260 -2.82 -36.67 18.93
N LEU A 261 -1.97 -36.88 17.92
CA LEU A 261 -2.07 -37.97 16.97
C LEU A 261 -1.15 -39.08 17.42
N SER A 262 -1.74 -40.27 17.58
CA SER A 262 -0.98 -41.49 17.87
C SER A 262 0.02 -41.78 16.75
N ARG A 263 1.06 -42.57 17.07
CA ARG A 263 2.19 -42.90 16.16
C ARG A 263 1.78 -43.40 14.76
N TRP A 264 0.55 -43.88 14.58
CA TRP A 264 0.03 -44.35 13.29
C TRP A 264 -0.34 -43.22 12.32
N SER A 265 -0.82 -42.08 12.81
CA SER A 265 -1.24 -40.97 11.95
C SER A 265 -0.06 -40.16 11.41
N LEU A 266 1.08 -40.16 12.11
CA LEU A 266 2.34 -39.56 11.64
C LEU A 266 2.92 -40.30 10.43
N PHE A 267 2.70 -41.61 10.34
CA PHE A 267 3.10 -42.41 9.17
C PHE A 267 2.26 -42.07 7.94
N ALA A 268 0.95 -41.87 8.10
CA ALA A 268 0.05 -41.53 6.99
C ALA A 268 0.34 -40.14 6.39
N ILE A 269 0.62 -39.13 7.23
CA ILE A 269 0.97 -37.77 6.78
C ILE A 269 2.32 -37.77 6.05
N SER A 270 3.31 -38.51 6.56
CA SER A 270 4.62 -38.64 5.92
C SER A 270 4.52 -39.29 4.53
N VAL A 271 3.67 -40.31 4.39
CA VAL A 271 3.40 -40.97 3.09
C VAL A 271 2.69 -40.01 2.13
N LEU A 272 1.76 -39.17 2.61
CA LEU A 272 1.06 -38.19 1.76
C LEU A 272 1.98 -37.07 1.25
N ILE A 273 2.88 -36.57 2.10
CA ILE A 273 3.87 -35.54 1.72
C ILE A 273 4.84 -36.11 0.67
N VAL A 274 5.31 -37.35 0.85
CA VAL A 274 6.17 -38.01 -0.14
C VAL A 274 5.41 -38.26 -1.45
N LEU A 275 4.14 -38.66 -1.40
CA LEU A 275 3.31 -38.82 -2.60
C LEU A 275 3.07 -37.51 -3.35
N ALA A 276 2.77 -36.42 -2.63
CA ALA A 276 2.57 -35.10 -3.23
C ALA A 276 3.86 -34.57 -3.88
N THR A 277 5.01 -34.80 -3.25
CA THR A 277 6.33 -34.41 -3.78
C THR A 277 6.70 -35.25 -5.01
N LEU A 278 6.36 -36.55 -5.02
CA LEU A 278 6.55 -37.44 -6.17
C LEU A 278 5.61 -37.10 -7.34
N LEU A 279 4.35 -36.75 -7.06
CA LEU A 279 3.38 -36.31 -8.08
C LEU A 279 3.78 -34.98 -8.71
N ARG A 280 4.35 -34.05 -7.93
CA ARG A 280 4.92 -32.79 -8.45
C ARG A 280 6.12 -33.03 -9.36
N ARG A 281 7.00 -33.98 -9.02
CA ARG A 281 8.14 -34.39 -9.87
C ARG A 281 7.70 -35.14 -11.14
N ARG A 282 6.61 -35.91 -11.10
CA ARG A 282 6.13 -36.68 -12.26
C ARG A 282 5.50 -35.79 -13.34
N ARG A 283 4.87 -34.66 -12.97
CA ARG A 283 4.35 -33.67 -13.93
C ARG A 283 5.44 -32.90 -14.69
N TYR A 284 6.66 -32.80 -14.14
CA TYR A 284 7.79 -32.13 -14.79
C TYR A 284 8.61 -33.03 -15.74
N ARG A 285 8.29 -34.34 -15.85
CA ARG A 285 8.98 -35.30 -16.73
C ARG A 285 8.19 -35.72 -17.97
N GLN A 286 7.06 -35.07 -18.27
CA GLN A 286 6.24 -35.35 -19.45
C GLN A 286 6.12 -34.17 -20.43
N THR A 287 7.12 -33.30 -20.45
CA THR A 287 7.38 -32.37 -21.57
C THR A 287 8.76 -32.66 -22.12
#